data_AF-L0IG56-F1
#
_entry.id   AF-L0IG56-F1
#
_cell.length_a   1.000
_cell.length_b   1.000
_cell.length_c   1.000
_cell.angle_alpha   90.00
_cell.angle_beta   90.00
_cell.angle_gamma   90.00
#
_symmetry.space_group_name_H-M   'P 1'
#
loop_
_entity.id
_entity.type
_entity.pdbx_description
1 polymer ?
#
loop_
_entity_poly.entity_id
_entity_poly.type
_entity_poly.pdbx_seq_one_letter_code
_entity_poly.pdbx_strand_id
1 'polypeptide(L)'
;MMVLSNNMYFRNAIEKVFSSINEAKEYDNKIRLIEAAFRIDPGIVSEVIKMYADRLNEEQMKYVINNLKEANFKIYTEEELKKSMEKGMEKGMEKGMEKGMENLVIRLLKKKFSDIPEKYIKLIEDADKKTLLQIADNIFEINKIEDLEKYIVN
;
A
#
# COMPACT_ATOMS: atom_id res chain seq x y z
N MET A 1 -22.06 3.00 15.05
CA MET A 1 -22.47 3.31 13.65
C MET A 1 -22.41 1.99 12.90
N MET A 2 -23.56 1.34 12.67
CA MET A 2 -23.61 0.10 11.88
C MET A 2 -23.12 0.47 10.48
N VAL A 3 -21.93 0.01 10.12
CA VAL A 3 -21.41 0.17 8.77
C VAL A 3 -22.37 -0.60 7.87
N LEU A 4 -23.14 0.12 7.06
CA LEU A 4 -24.02 -0.46 6.03
C LEU A 4 -23.22 -1.37 5.06
N SER A 5 -21.89 -1.29 5.10
CA SER A 5 -20.95 -2.10 4.35
C SER A 5 -20.99 -3.62 4.65
N ASN A 6 -21.60 -4.04 5.76
CA ASN A 6 -21.73 -5.46 6.12
C ASN A 6 -23.14 -6.02 5.87
N ASN A 7 -23.98 -5.28 5.16
CA ASN A 7 -25.32 -5.76 4.87
C ASN A 7 -25.25 -6.84 3.76
N MET A 8 -25.20 -8.11 4.18
CA MET A 8 -25.24 -9.28 3.31
C MET A 8 -26.39 -9.21 2.28
N TYR A 9 -27.50 -8.55 2.62
CA TYR A 9 -28.62 -8.34 1.69
C TYR A 9 -28.27 -7.39 0.54
N PHE A 10 -27.47 -6.34 0.77
CA PHE A 10 -27.02 -5.43 -0.28
C PHE A 10 -26.06 -6.13 -1.24
N ARG A 11 -25.06 -6.83 -0.72
CA ARG A 11 -24.13 -7.63 -1.52
C ARG A 11 -24.87 -8.67 -2.38
N ASN A 12 -25.78 -9.44 -1.78
CA ASN A 12 -26.56 -10.47 -2.48
C ASN A 12 -27.48 -9.86 -3.56
N ALA A 13 -28.04 -8.66 -3.32
CA ALA A 13 -28.85 -7.96 -4.31
C ALA A 13 -27.99 -7.52 -5.51
N ILE A 14 -26.79 -7.01 -5.28
CA ILE A 14 -25.85 -6.58 -6.34
C ILE A 14 -25.31 -7.80 -7.12
N GLU A 15 -24.94 -8.89 -6.45
CA GLU A 15 -24.55 -10.14 -7.09
C GLU A 15 -25.67 -10.70 -7.98
N LYS A 16 -26.93 -10.64 -7.52
CA LYS A 16 -28.11 -11.05 -8.30
C LYS A 16 -28.30 -10.16 -9.54
N VAL A 17 -28.11 -8.85 -9.42
CA VAL A 17 -28.14 -7.92 -10.56
C VAL A 17 -27.05 -8.31 -11.57
N PHE A 18 -25.78 -8.39 -11.17
CA PHE A 18 -24.68 -8.74 -12.09
C PHE A 18 -24.81 -10.14 -12.70
N SER A 19 -25.30 -11.13 -11.96
CA SER A 19 -25.52 -12.50 -12.49
C SER A 19 -26.63 -12.60 -13.54
N SER A 20 -27.58 -11.66 -13.56
CA SER A 20 -28.77 -11.67 -14.42
C SER A 20 -28.67 -10.72 -15.62
N ILE A 21 -27.52 -10.05 -15.79
CA ILE A 21 -27.29 -9.07 -16.86
C ILE A 21 -27.24 -9.69 -18.28
N ASN A 22 -27.16 -11.02 -18.40
CA ASN A 22 -27.17 -11.73 -19.70
C ASN A 22 -28.56 -11.85 -20.37
N GLU A 23 -29.66 -11.47 -19.71
CA GLU A 23 -31.01 -11.56 -20.28
C GLU A 23 -31.52 -10.19 -20.74
N ALA A 24 -31.57 -10.03 -22.07
CA ALA A 24 -31.75 -8.78 -22.83
C ALA A 24 -33.18 -8.19 -22.82
N LYS A 25 -33.91 -8.19 -21.69
CA LYS A 25 -35.26 -7.57 -21.64
C LYS A 25 -35.54 -6.55 -20.53
N GLU A 26 -34.56 -6.16 -19.72
CA GLU A 26 -34.72 -5.04 -18.76
C GLU A 26 -33.41 -4.27 -18.57
N TYR A 27 -32.88 -3.66 -19.64
CA TYR A 27 -31.63 -2.90 -19.57
C TYR A 27 -31.76 -1.64 -18.69
N ASP A 28 -32.87 -0.90 -18.81
CA ASP A 28 -33.10 0.37 -18.10
C ASP A 28 -33.26 0.21 -16.58
N ASN A 29 -33.98 -0.82 -16.12
CA ASN A 29 -34.20 -1.03 -14.68
C ASN A 29 -32.92 -1.51 -13.99
N LYS A 30 -32.09 -2.33 -14.66
CA LYS A 30 -30.83 -2.85 -14.13
C LYS A 30 -29.77 -1.75 -14.02
N ILE A 31 -29.69 -0.87 -15.01
CA ILE A 31 -28.88 0.36 -15.04
C ILE A 31 -29.23 1.26 -13.85
N ARG A 32 -30.52 1.52 -13.60
CA ARG A 32 -30.98 2.33 -12.44
C ARG A 32 -30.64 1.70 -11.09
N LEU A 33 -30.65 0.37 -10.99
CA LEU A 33 -30.25 -0.33 -9.76
C LEU A 33 -28.74 -0.22 -9.52
N ILE A 34 -27.93 -0.28 -10.58
CA ILE A 34 -26.47 -0.04 -10.51
C ILE A 34 -26.19 1.41 -10.09
N GLU A 35 -26.89 2.39 -10.67
CA GLU A 35 -26.85 3.80 -10.25
C GLU A 35 -27.20 3.98 -8.77
N ALA A 36 -28.32 3.40 -8.34
CA ALA A 36 -28.76 3.49 -6.94
C ALA A 36 -27.73 2.83 -6.00
N ALA A 37 -27.14 1.71 -6.41
CA ALA A 37 -26.09 1.03 -5.65
C ALA A 37 -24.82 1.87 -5.53
N PHE A 38 -24.37 2.47 -6.64
CA PHE A 38 -23.24 3.41 -6.64
C PHE A 38 -23.50 4.63 -5.77
N ARG A 39 -24.74 5.11 -5.66
CA ARG A 39 -25.08 6.21 -4.73
C ARG A 39 -25.03 5.82 -3.27
N ILE A 40 -25.17 4.53 -2.95
CA ILE A 40 -25.24 4.01 -1.58
C ILE A 40 -23.84 3.65 -1.06
N ASP A 41 -23.12 2.75 -1.75
CA ASP A 41 -21.76 2.34 -1.39
C ASP A 41 -20.94 1.99 -2.64
N PRO A 42 -20.31 3.00 -3.26
CA PRO A 42 -19.46 2.81 -4.43
C PRO A 42 -18.27 1.86 -4.22
N GLY A 43 -17.79 1.70 -2.97
CA GLY A 43 -16.67 0.82 -2.63
C GLY A 43 -17.03 -0.65 -2.81
N ILE A 44 -18.18 -1.05 -2.25
CA ILE A 44 -18.71 -2.41 -2.41
C ILE A 44 -19.07 -2.70 -3.87
N VAL A 45 -19.65 -1.73 -4.57
CA VAL A 45 -19.99 -1.91 -5.98
C VAL A 45 -18.73 -2.14 -6.82
N SER A 46 -17.63 -1.44 -6.52
CA SER A 46 -16.33 -1.67 -7.18
C SER A 46 -15.80 -3.09 -6.95
N GLU A 47 -15.91 -3.63 -5.73
CA GLU A 47 -15.49 -5.01 -5.42
C GLU A 47 -16.33 -6.05 -6.17
N VAL A 48 -17.65 -5.88 -6.21
CA VAL A 48 -18.52 -6.80 -6.95
C VAL A 48 -18.25 -6.72 -8.45
N ILE A 49 -18.02 -5.52 -9.00
CA ILE A 49 -17.66 -5.38 -10.43
C ILE A 49 -16.38 -6.14 -10.76
N LYS A 50 -15.36 -6.10 -9.89
CA LYS A 50 -14.13 -6.88 -10.09
C LYS A 50 -14.39 -8.39 -10.17
N MET A 51 -15.31 -8.91 -9.35
CA MET A 51 -15.67 -10.33 -9.34
C MET A 51 -16.39 -10.79 -10.63
N TYR A 52 -17.06 -9.86 -11.32
CA TYR A 52 -17.84 -10.14 -12.54
C TYR A 52 -17.27 -9.45 -13.77
N ALA A 53 -16.05 -8.89 -13.70
CA ALA A 53 -15.46 -8.08 -14.77
C ALA A 53 -15.41 -8.85 -16.10
N ASP A 54 -15.05 -10.13 -16.06
CA ASP A 54 -14.98 -11.02 -17.24
C ASP A 54 -16.36 -11.36 -17.85
N ARG A 55 -17.44 -11.03 -17.14
CA ARG A 55 -18.83 -11.24 -17.57
C ARG A 55 -19.49 -9.98 -18.09
N LEU A 56 -18.82 -8.84 -17.99
CA LEU A 56 -19.31 -7.56 -18.51
C LEU A 56 -18.81 -7.35 -19.94
N ASN A 57 -19.70 -6.89 -20.81
CA ASN A 57 -19.29 -6.43 -22.13
C ASN A 57 -18.73 -4.99 -22.07
N GLU A 58 -18.16 -4.53 -23.18
CA GLU A 58 -17.51 -3.22 -23.27
C GLU A 58 -18.47 -2.05 -22.98
N GLU A 59 -19.73 -2.14 -23.43
CA GLU A 59 -20.74 -1.11 -23.20
C GLU A 59 -21.12 -1.01 -21.71
N GLN A 60 -21.28 -2.15 -21.04
CA GLN A 60 -21.56 -2.24 -19.61
C GLN A 60 -20.39 -1.71 -18.78
N MET A 61 -19.16 -2.07 -19.16
CA MET A 61 -17.95 -1.56 -18.51
C MET A 61 -17.84 -0.03 -18.68
N LYS A 62 -18.14 0.50 -19.87
CA LYS A 62 -18.13 1.93 -20.14
C LYS A 62 -19.18 2.69 -19.32
N TYR A 63 -20.38 2.13 -19.19
CA TYR A 63 -21.45 2.70 -18.36
C TYR A 63 -21.06 2.75 -16.88
N VAL A 64 -20.49 1.67 -16.34
CA VAL A 64 -19.94 1.59 -14.99
C VAL A 64 -18.86 2.66 -14.75
N ILE A 65 -17.91 2.78 -15.66
CA ILE A 65 -16.79 3.74 -15.55
C ILE A 65 -17.33 5.17 -15.55
N ASN A 66 -18.33 5.49 -16.38
CA ASN A 66 -18.92 6.82 -16.42
C ASN A 66 -19.64 7.16 -15.11
N ASN A 67 -20.42 6.23 -14.55
CA ASN A 67 -21.11 6.45 -13.27
C ASN A 67 -20.13 6.67 -12.11
N LEU A 68 -19.04 5.90 -12.07
CA LEU A 68 -17.97 6.09 -11.08
C LEU A 68 -17.33 7.48 -11.22
N LYS A 69 -17.08 7.95 -12.45
CA LYS A 69 -16.56 9.30 -12.71
C LYS A 69 -17.54 10.39 -12.27
N GLU A 70 -18.82 10.25 -12.58
CA GLU A 70 -19.87 11.20 -12.15
C GLU A 70 -20.01 11.26 -10.63
N ALA A 71 -19.80 10.13 -9.94
CA ALA A 71 -19.75 10.06 -8.49
C ALA A 71 -18.42 10.58 -7.88
N ASN A 72 -17.54 11.20 -8.68
CA ASN A 72 -16.21 11.67 -8.30
C ASN A 72 -15.29 10.58 -7.72
N PHE A 73 -15.51 9.31 -8.07
CA PHE A 73 -14.59 8.24 -7.69
C PHE A 73 -13.33 8.30 -8.54
N LYS A 74 -12.19 8.23 -7.85
CA LYS A 74 -10.91 8.06 -8.51
C LYS A 74 -10.81 6.61 -8.98
N ILE A 75 -10.93 6.42 -10.29
CA ILE A 75 -10.71 5.14 -10.95
C ILE A 75 -9.23 5.07 -11.30
N TYR A 76 -8.58 3.97 -10.92
CA TYR A 76 -7.20 3.70 -11.29
C TYR A 76 -7.17 2.68 -12.42
N THR A 77 -6.32 2.91 -13.40
CA THR A 77 -5.99 1.88 -14.40
C THR A 77 -5.14 0.79 -13.77
N GLU A 78 -5.08 -0.37 -14.41
CA GLU A 78 -4.18 -1.46 -14.01
C GLU A 78 -2.71 -0.98 -13.97
N GLU A 79 -2.31 -0.13 -14.92
CA GLU A 79 -0.97 0.46 -14.96
C GLU A 79 -0.71 1.39 -13.77
N GLU A 80 -1.69 2.22 -13.38
CA GLU A 80 -1.57 3.10 -12.22
C GLU A 80 -1.46 2.32 -10.91
N LEU A 81 -2.26 1.25 -10.77
CA LEU A 81 -2.17 0.34 -9.62
C LEU A 81 -0.82 -0.35 -9.57
N LYS A 82 -0.34 -0.90 -10.69
CA LYS A 82 0.97 -1.54 -10.79
C LYS A 82 2.10 -0.60 -10.40
N LYS A 83 2.12 0.62 -10.96
CA LYS A 83 3.11 1.66 -10.59
C LYS A 83 3.06 2.02 -9.11
N SER A 84 1.86 2.06 -8.51
CA SER A 84 1.71 2.38 -7.09
C SER A 84 2.25 1.25 -6.19
N MET A 85 2.01 -0.01 -6.57
CA MET A 85 2.53 -1.18 -5.88
C MET A 85 4.04 -1.28 -5.99
N GLU A 86 4.60 -1.09 -7.19
CA GLU A 86 6.04 -1.07 -7.44
C GLU A 86 6.74 -0.02 -6.58
N LYS A 87 6.23 1.22 -6.56
CA LYS A 87 6.77 2.28 -5.69
C LYS A 87 6.67 1.94 -4.20
N GLY A 88 5.58 1.29 -3.78
CA GLY A 88 5.42 0.84 -2.39
C GLY A 88 6.45 -0.22 -2.01
N MET A 89 6.68 -1.17 -2.91
CA MET A 89 7.65 -2.26 -2.73
C MET A 89 9.09 -1.73 -2.72
N GLU A 90 9.44 -0.83 -3.65
CA GLU A 90 10.76 -0.20 -3.72
C GLU A 90 11.07 0.57 -2.42
N LYS A 91 10.17 1.46 -1.99
CA LYS A 91 10.32 2.20 -0.73
C LYS A 91 10.38 1.29 0.49
N GLY A 92 9.62 0.20 0.49
CA GLY A 92 9.64 -0.78 1.57
C GLY A 92 10.97 -1.51 1.64
N MET A 93 11.52 -1.89 0.49
CA MET A 93 12.82 -2.56 0.38
C MET A 93 13.97 -1.64 0.79
N GLU A 94 13.98 -0.39 0.30
CA GLU A 94 14.99 0.61 0.65
C GLU A 94 15.02 0.87 2.16
N LYS A 95 13.87 1.21 2.76
CA LYS A 95 13.76 1.41 4.21
C LYS A 95 14.11 0.16 5.02
N GLY A 96 13.77 -1.02 4.50
CA GLY A 96 14.12 -2.29 5.13
C GLY A 96 15.64 -2.53 5.14
N MET A 97 16.33 -2.18 4.05
CA MET A 97 17.78 -2.28 3.95
C MET A 97 18.48 -1.28 4.87
N GLU A 98 18.05 -0.01 4.89
CA GLU A 98 18.61 1.04 5.78
C GLU A 98 18.50 0.63 7.25
N LYS A 99 17.28 0.31 7.72
CA LYS A 99 17.07 -0.19 9.09
C LYS A 99 17.83 -1.46 9.38
N GLY A 100 18.00 -2.33 8.40
CA GLY A 100 18.81 -3.54 8.54
C GLY A 100 20.28 -3.22 8.82
N MET A 101 20.84 -2.23 8.13
CA MET A 101 22.21 -1.77 8.31
C MET A 101 22.41 -1.09 9.67
N GLU A 102 21.52 -0.17 10.05
CA GLU A 102 21.53 0.48 11.37
C GLU A 102 21.54 -0.56 12.50
N ASN A 103 20.59 -1.49 12.47
CA ASN A 103 20.47 -2.55 13.47
C ASN A 103 21.71 -3.45 13.52
N LEU A 104 22.29 -3.77 12.37
CA LEU A 104 23.51 -4.57 12.30
C LEU A 104 24.68 -3.82 12.96
N VAL A 105 24.89 -2.55 12.63
CA VAL A 105 25.94 -1.71 13.22
C VAL A 105 25.77 -1.59 14.73
N ILE A 106 24.56 -1.27 15.21
CA ILE A 106 24.26 -1.20 16.65
C ILE A 106 24.56 -2.53 17.33
N ARG A 107 24.15 -3.66 16.73
CA ARG A 107 24.37 -4.99 17.30
C ARG A 107 25.86 -5.33 17.39
N LEU A 108 26.65 -5.00 16.38
CA LEU A 108 28.10 -5.21 16.38
C LEU A 108 28.80 -4.37 17.45
N LEU A 109 28.43 -3.10 17.56
CA LEU A 109 28.97 -2.19 18.58
C LEU A 109 28.57 -2.64 19.99
N LYS A 110 27.32 -3.09 20.21
CA LYS A 110 26.88 -3.62 21.52
C LYS A 110 27.67 -4.87 21.88
N LYS A 111 27.96 -5.73 20.91
CA LYS A 111 28.81 -6.91 21.13
C LYS A 111 30.24 -6.54 21.52
N LYS A 112 30.76 -5.41 21.02
CA LYS A 112 32.13 -4.94 21.32
C LYS A 112 32.24 -4.19 22.65
N PHE A 113 31.28 -3.31 22.94
CA PHE A 113 31.35 -2.38 24.08
C PHE A 113 30.41 -2.73 25.25
N SER A 114 29.61 -3.80 25.11
CA SER A 114 28.53 -4.23 26.02
C SER A 114 27.36 -3.24 26.07
N ASP A 115 27.61 -2.00 26.49
CA ASP A 115 26.64 -0.92 26.53
C ASP A 115 27.02 0.21 25.58
N ILE A 116 26.01 0.80 24.95
CA ILE A 116 26.15 1.98 24.10
C ILE A 116 25.24 3.07 24.66
N PRO A 117 25.78 4.25 24.99
CA PRO A 117 24.97 5.41 25.35
C PRO A 117 23.96 5.76 24.25
N GLU A 118 22.73 6.10 24.64
CA GLU A 118 21.62 6.44 23.73
C GLU A 118 22.00 7.46 22.66
N LYS A 119 22.86 8.44 22.99
CA LYS A 119 23.35 9.43 22.03
C LYS A 119 24.01 8.79 20.80
N TYR A 120 24.75 7.69 20.97
CA TYR A 120 25.43 7.00 19.88
C TYR A 120 24.49 6.08 19.10
N ILE A 121 23.44 5.57 19.73
CA ILE A 121 22.37 4.84 19.02
C ILE A 121 21.69 5.78 18.03
N LYS A 122 21.28 6.96 18.50
CA LYS A 122 20.66 7.98 17.63
C LYS A 122 21.57 8.44 16.50
N LEU A 123 22.88 8.59 16.78
CA LEU A 123 23.85 8.91 15.74
C LEU A 123 23.91 7.86 14.62
N ILE A 124 23.69 6.58 14.95
CA ILE A 124 23.65 5.50 13.95
C ILE A 124 22.31 5.50 13.21
N GLU A 125 21.19 5.72 13.90
CA GLU A 125 19.86 5.79 13.29
C GLU A 125 19.71 6.99 12.34
N ASP A 126 20.40 8.10 12.61
CA ASP A 126 20.41 9.30 11.77
C ASP A 126 21.52 9.27 10.69
N ALA A 127 22.40 8.27 10.69
CA ALA A 127 23.53 8.18 9.77
C ALA A 127 23.08 7.73 8.38
N ASP A 128 23.70 8.30 7.34
CA ASP A 128 23.49 7.82 5.98
C ASP A 128 24.14 6.45 5.75
N LYS A 129 23.74 5.79 4.65
CA LYS A 129 24.27 4.48 4.26
C LYS A 129 25.79 4.44 4.18
N LYS A 130 26.44 5.52 3.74
CA LYS A 130 27.89 5.57 3.57
C LYS A 130 28.58 5.59 4.93
N THR A 131 28.11 6.40 5.87
CA THR A 131 28.61 6.45 7.24
C THR A 131 28.40 5.10 7.94
N LEU A 132 27.24 4.47 7.79
CA LEU A 132 26.97 3.13 8.34
C LEU A 132 27.96 2.07 7.82
N LEU A 133 28.26 2.08 6.51
CA LEU A 133 29.26 1.18 5.94
C LEU A 133 30.66 1.45 6.47
N GLN A 134 31.05 2.72 6.59
CA GLN A 134 32.36 3.07 7.16
C GLN A 134 32.49 2.60 8.61
N ILE A 135 31.44 2.73 9.42
CA ILE A 135 31.44 2.22 10.80
C ILE A 135 31.57 0.68 10.79
N ALA A 136 30.83 0.00 9.92
CA ALA A 136 30.87 -1.46 9.81
C ALA A 136 32.25 -1.98 9.35
N ASP A 137 32.84 -1.34 8.35
CA ASP A 137 34.16 -1.70 7.79
C ASP A 137 35.28 -1.47 8.81
N ASN A 138 35.16 -0.45 9.65
CA ASN A 138 36.17 -0.08 10.64
C ASN A 138 35.82 -0.54 12.06
N ILE A 139 34.90 -1.50 12.21
CA ILE A 139 34.38 -1.93 13.51
C ILE A 139 35.48 -2.46 14.44
N PHE A 140 36.55 -3.02 13.88
CA PHE A 140 37.67 -3.58 14.63
C PHE A 140 38.64 -2.48 15.10
N GLU A 141 38.73 -1.38 14.37
CA GLU A 141 39.58 -0.22 14.59
C GLU A 141 38.98 0.79 15.59
N ILE A 142 37.65 0.78 15.75
CA ILE A 142 36.94 1.56 16.78
C ILE A 142 37.26 0.95 18.15
N ASN A 143 38.07 1.63 18.96
CA ASN A 143 38.57 1.10 20.25
C ASN A 143 37.77 1.62 21.45
N LYS A 144 37.04 2.71 21.27
CA LYS A 144 36.11 3.29 22.25
C LYS A 144 34.90 3.89 21.53
N ILE A 145 33.78 4.03 22.22
CA ILE A 145 32.53 4.46 21.58
C ILE A 145 32.62 5.88 21.01
N GLU A 146 33.44 6.75 21.61
CA GLU A 146 33.72 8.11 21.13
C GLU A 146 34.40 8.13 19.77
N ASP A 147 35.05 7.03 19.34
CA ASP A 147 35.66 6.97 18.01
C ASP A 147 34.61 7.04 16.87
N LEU A 148 33.33 6.77 17.17
CA LEU A 148 32.24 6.94 16.21
C LEU A 148 32.09 8.39 15.71
N GLU A 149 32.48 9.37 16.53
CA GLU A 149 32.39 10.80 16.19
C GLU A 149 33.28 11.15 14.99
N LYS A 150 34.28 10.32 14.66
CA LYS A 150 35.15 10.49 13.50
C LYS A 150 34.48 10.20 12.16
N TYR A 151 33.40 9.40 12.17
CA TYR A 151 32.67 8.99 10.96
C TYR A 151 31.49 9.91 10.63
N ILE A 152 31.15 10.77 11.58
CA ILE A 152 30.08 11.76 11.48
C ILE A 152 30.76 13.06 11.07
N VAL A 153 31.26 13.10 9.84
CA VAL A 153 31.82 14.31 9.25
C VAL A 153 30.64 15.29 9.06
N ASN A 154 30.68 16.43 9.76
CA ASN A 154 29.79 17.57 9.50
C ASN A 154 29.82 17.98 8.02
#